data_AF-A0A193GGJ4-F1
#
_entry.id   AF-A0A193GGJ4-F1
#
_cell.length_a   1.000
_cell.length_b   1.000
_cell.length_c   1.000
_cell.angle_alpha   90.00
_cell.angle_beta   90.00
_cell.angle_gamma   90.00
#
_symmetry.space_group_name_H-M   'P 1'
#
loop_
_entity.id
_entity.type
_entity.pdbx_description
1 polymer ?
#
loop_
_entity_poly.entity_id
_entity_poly.type
_entity_poly.pdbx_seq_one_letter_code
_entity_poly.pdbx_strand_id
1 'polypeptide(L)'
;MGRSKTTGIYPAADGTYEVDAYYRKQRIRKRSFARYEDAEAFLIDAKARIGAGTALGQRPKTTLDFAAAHHLTLKQEMPSWETDRYLLTPVVEECGSLTLDEISDETLQPFLKRRIADGVKNGTINDALSIVQTICNRAATVWRHPNGMTWLEYPPKLTMLDESDKRPPRPISWAEQRALLPLMPPHLEKMALFNLNTGLREDPLVHLSWHWEARVPLADGLIVSVFVVPRRHVKGRKAERIVVCNSVAQSIIESQRGRHPDRVFTYAQRTKIGSKTKAKHRPVGSMNNTAWQNARSKAGLGDLHVHDLRHTVGMRLRDAGVAPRTQDEILWHSKAGMTNHYAIAMVRELYEALELIKQPGEAGDSANLLALVRSIQMQQVPQKSPSERKAA
;
A
#
# COMPACT_ATOMS: atom_id res chain seq x y z
N MET A 1 56.98 14.07 -3.74
CA MET A 1 55.82 14.17 -4.65
C MET A 1 55.25 15.58 -4.53
N GLY A 2 55.58 16.47 -5.46
CA GLY A 2 55.13 17.86 -5.40
C GLY A 2 53.66 17.98 -5.77
N ARG A 3 52.81 18.39 -4.82
CA ARG A 3 51.44 18.83 -5.12
C ARG A 3 51.54 20.02 -6.08
N SER A 4 50.91 19.91 -7.24
CA SER A 4 50.70 21.02 -8.17
C SER A 4 50.08 22.18 -7.38
N LYS A 5 50.76 23.33 -7.30
CA LYS A 5 50.27 24.50 -6.57
C LYS A 5 49.05 25.06 -7.30
N THR A 6 47.90 25.05 -6.65
CA THR A 6 46.65 25.64 -7.13
C THR A 6 46.86 27.12 -7.47
N THR A 7 46.59 27.49 -8.73
CA THR A 7 46.79 28.84 -9.26
C THR A 7 45.85 29.85 -8.57
N GLY A 8 46.39 30.99 -8.15
CA GLY A 8 45.65 32.06 -7.45
C GLY A 8 45.80 32.08 -5.93
N ILE A 9 46.77 31.33 -5.38
CA ILE A 9 47.18 31.37 -3.97
C ILE A 9 48.66 31.75 -3.92
N TYR A 10 49.00 32.76 -3.11
CA TYR A 10 50.34 33.35 -3.02
C TYR A 10 50.82 33.37 -1.56
N PRO A 11 52.08 33.02 -1.28
CA PRO A 11 52.67 33.21 0.05
C PRO A 11 52.98 34.71 0.30
N ALA A 12 52.73 35.17 1.53
CA ALA A 12 53.06 36.51 2.00
C ALA A 12 54.37 36.52 2.81
N ALA A 13 54.97 37.71 2.95
CA ALA A 13 56.25 37.91 3.64
C ALA A 13 56.21 37.61 5.15
N ASP A 14 55.01 37.60 5.75
CA ASP A 14 54.76 37.31 7.17
C ASP A 14 54.51 35.82 7.46
N GLY A 15 54.68 34.94 6.46
CA GLY A 15 54.43 33.51 6.57
C GLY A 15 52.98 33.08 6.40
N THR A 16 52.06 34.02 6.11
CA THR A 16 50.66 33.70 5.78
C THR A 16 50.46 33.48 4.27
N TYR A 17 49.26 33.04 3.88
CA TYR A 17 48.85 32.88 2.48
C TYR A 17 47.76 33.88 2.12
N GLU A 18 47.81 34.38 0.88
CA GLU A 18 46.82 35.25 0.26
C GLU A 18 46.18 34.55 -0.95
N VAL A 19 44.87 34.67 -1.07
CA VAL A 19 44.11 34.28 -2.26
C VAL A 19 43.87 35.54 -3.09
N ASP A 20 44.27 35.51 -4.36
CA ASP A 20 43.93 36.54 -5.35
C ASP A 20 43.74 35.88 -6.72
N ALA A 21 42.49 35.62 -7.08
CA ALA A 21 42.15 34.91 -8.30
C ALA A 21 40.98 35.59 -9.02
N TYR A 22 40.95 35.46 -10.34
CA TYR A 22 39.76 35.80 -11.12
C TYR A 22 39.01 34.53 -11.51
N TYR A 23 37.69 34.52 -11.31
CA TYR A 23 36.80 33.44 -11.74
C TYR A 23 35.50 34.04 -12.29
N ARG A 24 35.12 33.69 -13.52
CA ARG A 24 33.94 34.22 -14.24
C ARG A 24 33.80 35.75 -14.16
N LYS A 25 34.90 36.47 -14.45
CA LYS A 25 35.02 37.95 -14.39
C LYS A 25 34.81 38.58 -13.01
N GLN A 26 34.74 37.78 -11.94
CA GLN A 26 34.70 38.25 -10.56
C GLN A 26 36.04 37.96 -9.87
N ARG A 27 36.55 38.93 -9.09
CA ARG A 27 37.80 38.78 -8.33
C ARG A 27 37.50 38.18 -6.95
N ILE A 28 38.16 37.05 -6.64
CA ILE A 28 38.16 36.42 -5.31
C ILE A 28 39.45 36.87 -4.62
N ARG A 29 39.32 37.65 -3.54
CA ARG A 29 40.47 38.11 -2.77
C ARG A 29 40.24 37.96 -1.28
N LYS A 30 41.18 37.31 -0.58
CA LYS A 30 41.21 37.25 0.89
C LYS A 30 42.64 36.99 1.37
N ARG A 31 43.02 37.62 2.46
CA ARG A 31 44.37 37.58 3.02
C ARG A 31 44.40 36.87 4.38
N SER A 32 45.60 36.62 4.87
CA SER A 32 45.88 36.20 6.24
C SER A 32 45.42 34.77 6.56
N PHE A 33 45.61 33.84 5.63
CA PHE A 33 45.44 32.42 5.93
C PHE A 33 46.70 31.86 6.58
N ALA A 34 46.57 31.23 7.75
CA ALA A 34 47.71 30.63 8.44
C ALA A 34 48.27 29.39 7.71
N ARG A 35 47.45 28.69 6.93
CA ARG A 35 47.83 27.48 6.20
C ARG A 35 47.36 27.52 4.75
N TYR A 36 48.09 26.82 3.88
CA TYR A 36 47.76 26.71 2.47
C TYR A 36 46.42 25.99 2.25
N GLU A 37 46.13 24.94 3.02
CA GLU A 37 44.89 24.18 2.92
C GLU A 37 43.65 25.03 3.22
N ASP A 38 43.76 25.99 4.15
CA ASP A 38 42.66 26.89 4.50
C ASP A 38 42.40 27.92 3.37
N ALA A 39 43.47 28.40 2.73
CA ALA A 39 43.38 29.27 1.56
C ALA A 39 42.79 28.54 0.34
N GLU A 40 43.16 27.28 0.15
CA GLU A 40 42.65 26.42 -0.92
C GLU A 40 41.17 26.08 -0.74
N ALA A 41 40.76 25.68 0.48
CA ALA A 41 39.37 25.42 0.80
C ALA A 41 38.49 26.66 0.59
N PHE A 42 38.98 27.84 1.00
CA PHE A 42 38.30 29.11 0.73
C PHE A 42 38.16 29.40 -0.76
N LEU A 43 39.21 29.20 -1.56
CA LEU A 43 39.17 29.44 -3.01
C LEU A 43 38.19 28.50 -3.71
N ILE A 44 38.09 27.23 -3.29
CA ILE A 44 37.13 26.26 -3.81
C ILE A 44 35.70 26.68 -3.48
N ASP A 45 35.40 27.01 -2.22
CA ASP A 45 34.09 27.46 -1.77
C ASP A 45 33.68 28.78 -2.46
N ALA A 46 34.60 29.73 -2.59
CA ALA A 46 34.35 30.99 -3.29
C ALA A 46 34.05 30.78 -4.79
N LYS A 47 34.79 29.89 -5.48
CA LYS A 47 34.48 29.52 -6.87
C LYS A 47 33.14 28.80 -6.99
N ALA A 48 32.77 27.95 -6.04
CA ALA A 48 31.47 27.29 -5.99
C ALA A 48 30.33 28.31 -5.79
N ARG A 49 30.49 29.27 -4.88
CA ARG A 49 29.54 30.37 -4.64
C ARG A 49 29.38 31.28 -5.84
N ILE A 50 30.47 31.67 -6.50
CA ILE A 50 30.41 32.49 -7.73
C ILE A 50 29.83 31.68 -8.88
N GLY A 51 30.13 30.38 -8.95
CA GLY A 51 29.51 29.43 -9.88
C GLY A 51 27.98 29.37 -9.73
N ALA A 52 27.50 29.28 -8.49
CA ALA A 52 26.09 29.39 -8.14
C ALA A 52 25.55 30.81 -8.43
N GLY A 53 26.37 31.83 -8.19
CA GLY A 53 26.18 33.25 -8.48
C GLY A 53 25.83 33.56 -9.93
N THR A 54 26.49 32.90 -10.87
CA THR A 54 26.25 33.06 -12.33
C THR A 54 25.11 32.19 -12.85
N ALA A 55 24.64 31.24 -12.04
CA ALA A 55 23.44 30.44 -12.28
C ALA A 55 22.20 31.03 -11.58
N LEU A 56 22.30 32.22 -10.94
CA LEU A 56 21.13 32.96 -10.45
C LEU A 56 20.24 33.33 -11.64
N GLY A 57 19.29 32.44 -11.96
CA GLY A 57 18.29 32.63 -13.01
C GLY A 57 17.96 31.37 -13.80
N GLN A 58 18.85 30.36 -13.84
CA GLN A 58 18.59 29.11 -14.54
C GLN A 58 18.42 27.96 -13.56
N ARG A 59 17.24 27.33 -13.59
CA ARG A 59 16.94 26.15 -12.80
C ARG A 59 17.80 24.98 -13.30
N PRO A 60 18.60 24.33 -12.44
CA PRO A 60 19.32 23.12 -12.83
C PRO A 60 18.34 22.03 -13.30
N LYS A 61 18.69 21.32 -14.37
CA LYS A 61 17.89 20.19 -14.82
C LYS A 61 18.13 18.98 -13.91
N THR A 62 17.05 18.29 -13.56
CA THR A 62 17.07 17.06 -12.73
C THR A 62 16.49 15.92 -13.53
N THR A 63 17.15 14.76 -13.55
CA THR A 63 16.66 13.56 -14.25
C THR A 63 15.61 12.82 -13.44
N LEU A 64 14.75 12.05 -14.13
CA LEU A 64 13.76 11.18 -13.50
C LEU A 64 14.43 10.10 -12.65
N ASP A 65 15.54 9.52 -13.11
CA ASP A 65 16.31 8.53 -12.34
C ASP A 65 16.76 9.10 -10.98
N PHE A 66 17.41 10.26 -10.98
CA PHE A 66 17.84 10.91 -9.74
C PHE A 66 16.66 11.23 -8.82
N ALA A 67 15.56 11.75 -9.39
CA ALA A 67 14.38 12.11 -8.62
C ALA A 67 13.66 10.87 -8.03
N ALA A 68 13.63 9.76 -8.77
CA ALA A 68 13.09 8.48 -8.33
C ALA A 68 13.93 7.86 -7.21
N ALA A 69 15.26 7.87 -7.34
CA ALA A 69 16.17 7.41 -6.29
C ALA A 69 15.97 8.23 -5.01
N HIS A 70 15.95 9.56 -5.11
CA HIS A 70 15.67 10.45 -3.99
C HIS A 70 14.29 10.18 -3.36
N HIS A 71 13.26 9.97 -4.16
CA HIS A 71 11.93 9.59 -3.68
C HIS A 71 11.99 8.30 -2.85
N LEU A 72 12.62 7.26 -3.35
CA LEU A 72 12.74 5.97 -2.66
C LEU A 72 13.54 6.09 -1.36
N THR A 73 14.61 6.89 -1.32
CA THR A 73 15.33 7.18 -0.07
C THR A 73 14.41 7.82 0.99
N LEU A 74 13.59 8.80 0.59
CA LEU A 74 12.62 9.43 1.51
C LEU A 74 11.52 8.46 1.98
N LYS A 75 11.28 7.37 1.25
CA LYS A 75 10.25 6.37 1.56
C LYS A 75 10.79 5.11 2.21
N GLN A 76 12.09 5.00 2.50
CA GLN A 76 12.74 3.75 2.91
C GLN A 76 12.07 3.05 4.10
N GLU A 77 11.59 3.81 5.08
CA GLU A 77 10.90 3.27 6.28
C GLU A 77 9.39 3.06 6.08
N MET A 78 8.85 3.41 4.91
CA MET A 78 7.42 3.30 4.62
C MET A 78 7.06 1.94 4.00
N PRO A 79 5.87 1.41 4.31
CA PRO A 79 5.45 0.09 3.81
C PRO A 79 5.35 -0.01 2.30
N SER A 80 5.07 1.12 1.64
CA SER A 80 4.92 1.12 0.19
C SER A 80 6.26 1.14 -0.53
N TRP A 81 7.39 1.27 0.17
CA TRP A 81 8.72 1.41 -0.45
C TRP A 81 9.01 0.33 -1.50
N GLU A 82 8.77 -0.93 -1.15
CA GLU A 82 9.04 -2.06 -2.05
C GLU A 82 8.12 -2.05 -3.28
N THR A 83 6.83 -1.68 -3.09
CA THR A 83 5.87 -1.52 -4.18
C THR A 83 6.25 -0.35 -5.08
N ASP A 84 6.57 0.80 -4.52
CA ASP A 84 7.03 1.98 -5.25
C ASP A 84 8.30 1.67 -6.05
N ARG A 85 9.27 0.97 -5.43
CA ARG A 85 10.51 0.52 -6.09
C ARG A 85 10.20 -0.36 -7.29
N TYR A 86 9.39 -1.41 -7.10
CA TYR A 86 8.98 -2.31 -8.15
C TYR A 86 8.29 -1.58 -9.32
N LEU A 87 7.39 -0.65 -9.02
CA LEU A 87 6.64 0.11 -10.03
C LEU A 87 7.53 1.13 -10.78
N LEU A 88 8.51 1.72 -10.10
CA LEU A 88 9.43 2.69 -10.69
C LEU A 88 10.55 2.06 -11.49
N THR A 89 10.98 0.82 -11.19
CA THR A 89 12.05 0.14 -11.92
C THR A 89 11.89 0.20 -13.45
N PRO A 90 10.78 -0.26 -14.05
CA PRO A 90 10.63 -0.21 -15.51
C PRO A 90 10.50 1.22 -16.05
N VAL A 91 9.99 2.16 -15.24
CA VAL A 91 9.93 3.57 -15.63
C VAL A 91 11.33 4.18 -15.72
N VAL A 92 12.19 3.89 -14.73
CA VAL A 92 13.55 4.41 -14.68
C VAL A 92 14.43 3.77 -15.77
N GLU A 93 14.26 2.47 -16.04
CA GLU A 93 14.99 1.78 -17.10
C GLU A 93 14.76 2.38 -18.49
N GLU A 94 13.54 2.83 -18.79
CA GLU A 94 13.19 3.37 -20.11
C GLU A 94 13.21 4.90 -20.18
N CYS A 95 12.78 5.57 -19.12
CA CYS A 95 12.55 7.02 -19.07
C CYS A 95 13.47 7.75 -18.08
N GLY A 96 14.40 7.06 -17.41
CA GLY A 96 15.22 7.63 -16.34
C GLY A 96 16.14 8.77 -16.78
N SER A 97 16.53 8.79 -18.06
CA SER A 97 17.38 9.84 -18.64
C SER A 97 16.63 11.15 -18.93
N LEU A 98 15.30 11.12 -19.01
CA LEU A 98 14.48 12.33 -19.21
C LEU A 98 14.66 13.27 -18.02
N THR A 99 14.74 14.57 -18.31
CA THR A 99 14.68 15.57 -17.25
C THR A 99 13.23 15.82 -16.83
N LEU A 100 13.00 16.24 -15.58
CA LEU A 100 11.64 16.39 -15.05
C LEU A 100 10.79 17.39 -15.86
N ASP A 101 11.41 18.38 -16.50
CA ASP A 101 10.79 19.33 -17.43
C ASP A 101 10.40 18.73 -18.79
N GLU A 102 10.93 17.56 -19.13
CA GLU A 102 10.62 16.83 -20.38
C GLU A 102 9.52 15.78 -20.17
N ILE A 103 9.11 15.52 -18.91
CA ILE A 103 8.05 14.55 -18.60
C ILE A 103 6.70 15.10 -19.04
N SER A 104 6.04 14.38 -19.94
CA SER A 104 4.73 14.70 -20.51
C SER A 104 4.01 13.41 -20.92
N ASP A 105 2.74 13.51 -21.30
CA ASP A 105 2.02 12.37 -21.85
C ASP A 105 2.73 11.86 -23.12
N GLU A 106 3.20 12.76 -23.98
CA GLU A 106 3.90 12.45 -25.24
C GLU A 106 5.21 11.70 -25.02
N THR A 107 6.04 12.14 -24.06
CA THR A 107 7.33 11.49 -23.79
C THR A 107 7.19 10.13 -23.09
N LEU A 108 6.07 9.89 -22.39
CA LEU A 108 5.76 8.61 -21.76
C LEU A 108 4.96 7.66 -22.66
N GLN A 109 4.43 8.11 -23.81
CA GLN A 109 3.69 7.25 -24.76
C GLN A 109 4.43 5.97 -25.16
N PRO A 110 5.73 5.97 -25.48
CA PRO A 110 6.44 4.75 -25.86
C PRO A 110 6.45 3.71 -24.74
N PHE A 111 6.72 4.15 -23.51
CA PHE A 111 6.67 3.31 -22.31
C PHE A 111 5.26 2.72 -22.13
N LEU A 112 4.21 3.55 -22.19
CA LEU A 112 2.81 3.12 -22.07
C LEU A 112 2.46 2.03 -23.08
N LYS A 113 2.76 2.25 -24.37
CA LYS A 113 2.49 1.29 -25.45
C LYS A 113 3.20 -0.05 -25.21
N ARG A 114 4.45 -0.01 -24.76
CA ARG A 114 5.22 -1.22 -24.47
C ARG A 114 4.63 -2.00 -23.29
N ARG A 115 4.32 -1.33 -22.18
CA ARG A 115 3.72 -1.98 -21.00
C ARG A 115 2.37 -2.64 -21.34
N ILE A 116 1.57 -2.00 -22.18
CA ILE A 116 0.31 -2.58 -22.69
C ILE A 116 0.60 -3.80 -23.57
N ALA A 117 1.58 -3.71 -24.47
CA ALA A 117 1.99 -4.85 -25.32
C ALA A 117 2.52 -6.05 -24.51
N ASP A 118 3.19 -5.79 -23.38
CA ASP A 118 3.65 -6.79 -22.42
C ASP A 118 2.49 -7.41 -21.60
N GLY A 119 1.25 -6.97 -21.82
CA GLY A 119 0.06 -7.48 -21.14
C GLY A 119 -0.14 -6.95 -19.72
N VAL A 120 0.55 -5.87 -19.35
CA VAL A 120 0.42 -5.25 -18.01
C VAL A 120 -0.92 -4.54 -17.93
N LYS A 121 -1.62 -4.71 -16.79
CA LYS A 121 -2.91 -4.08 -16.55
C LYS A 121 -2.81 -2.56 -16.41
N ASN A 122 -3.78 -1.85 -16.98
CA ASN A 122 -3.86 -0.38 -16.92
C ASN A 122 -3.74 0.16 -15.49
N GLY A 123 -4.39 -0.49 -14.51
CA GLY A 123 -4.27 -0.09 -13.10
C GLY A 123 -2.83 -0.12 -12.57
N THR A 124 -2.05 -1.13 -12.93
CA THR A 124 -0.63 -1.22 -12.53
C THR A 124 0.21 -0.14 -13.21
N ILE A 125 -0.10 0.18 -14.46
CA ILE A 125 0.57 1.27 -15.18
C ILE A 125 0.22 2.61 -14.54
N ASN A 126 -1.06 2.84 -14.22
CA ASN A 126 -1.54 4.05 -13.56
C ASN A 126 -0.95 4.22 -12.15
N ASP A 127 -0.74 3.13 -11.41
CA ASP A 127 -0.04 3.17 -10.13
C ASP A 127 1.40 3.70 -10.30
N ALA A 128 2.13 3.25 -11.34
CA ALA A 128 3.46 3.77 -11.66
C ALA A 128 3.42 5.25 -12.08
N LEU A 129 2.51 5.63 -12.97
CA LEU A 129 2.31 7.03 -13.38
C LEU A 129 1.95 7.93 -12.19
N SER A 130 1.15 7.44 -11.25
CA SER A 130 0.79 8.17 -10.04
C SER A 130 2.00 8.47 -9.15
N ILE A 131 2.98 7.57 -9.12
CA ILE A 131 4.24 7.80 -8.41
C ILE A 131 5.08 8.85 -9.16
N VAL A 132 5.19 8.76 -10.50
CA VAL A 132 5.89 9.77 -11.32
C VAL A 132 5.27 11.16 -11.13
N GLN A 133 3.94 11.26 -11.17
CA GLN A 133 3.20 12.48 -10.89
C GLN A 133 3.51 13.01 -9.48
N THR A 134 3.59 12.13 -8.48
CA THR A 134 3.96 12.49 -7.11
C THR A 134 5.39 13.03 -7.02
N ILE A 135 6.33 12.42 -7.73
CA ILE A 135 7.72 12.88 -7.84
C ILE A 135 7.76 14.29 -8.43
N CYS A 136 7.08 14.53 -9.56
CA CYS A 136 7.05 15.84 -10.19
C CYS A 136 6.38 16.89 -9.31
N ASN A 137 5.27 16.55 -8.64
CA ASN A 137 4.61 17.42 -7.68
C ASN A 137 5.54 17.83 -6.53
N ARG A 138 6.31 16.88 -5.98
CA ARG A 138 7.28 17.17 -4.91
C ARG A 138 8.48 17.98 -5.42
N ALA A 139 8.95 17.70 -6.63
CA ALA A 139 10.00 18.46 -7.28
C ALA A 139 9.61 19.93 -7.51
N ALA A 140 8.33 20.18 -7.79
CA ALA A 140 7.79 21.51 -7.99
C ALA A 140 7.46 22.26 -6.69
N THR A 141 7.16 21.56 -5.60
CA THR A 141 6.65 22.20 -4.37
C THR A 141 7.61 22.15 -3.19
N VAL A 142 8.30 21.03 -2.97
CA VAL A 142 9.08 20.78 -1.74
C VAL A 142 10.58 20.70 -1.98
N TRP A 143 11.02 19.97 -3.02
CA TRP A 143 12.45 19.75 -3.23
C TRP A 143 13.13 20.98 -3.81
N ARG A 144 14.35 21.25 -3.36
CA ARG A 144 15.11 22.46 -3.69
C ARG A 144 16.54 22.11 -4.06
N HIS A 145 17.08 22.81 -5.04
CA HIS A 145 18.51 22.81 -5.33
C HIS A 145 19.25 23.66 -4.29
N PRO A 146 20.59 23.55 -4.20
CA PRO A 146 21.39 24.40 -3.32
C PRO A 146 21.22 25.91 -3.58
N ASN A 147 20.81 26.30 -4.79
CA ASN A 147 20.52 27.68 -5.17
C ASN A 147 19.13 28.17 -4.69
N GLY A 148 18.37 27.36 -3.95
CA GLY A 148 17.06 27.70 -3.40
C GLY A 148 15.89 27.56 -4.38
N MET A 149 16.12 27.23 -5.65
CA MET A 149 15.06 26.98 -6.62
C MET A 149 14.48 25.57 -6.48
N THR A 150 13.21 25.42 -6.81
CA THR A 150 12.56 24.10 -6.98
C THR A 150 13.26 23.26 -8.04
N TRP A 151 13.21 21.94 -7.92
CA TRP A 151 13.75 21.04 -8.95
C TRP A 151 12.96 21.10 -10.25
N LEU A 152 11.69 21.46 -10.17
CA LEU A 152 10.78 21.65 -11.32
C LEU A 152 9.98 22.94 -11.14
N GLU A 153 9.63 23.64 -12.21
CA GLU A 153 8.80 24.85 -12.11
C GLU A 153 7.34 24.53 -11.90
N TYR A 154 6.78 23.73 -12.80
CA TYR A 154 5.38 23.29 -12.78
C TYR A 154 5.35 21.78 -12.99
N PRO A 155 4.55 21.04 -12.20
CA PRO A 155 4.38 19.63 -12.44
C PRO A 155 3.58 19.41 -13.73
N PRO A 156 3.94 18.43 -14.58
CA PRO A 156 3.10 18.03 -15.70
C PRO A 156 1.81 17.42 -15.17
N LYS A 157 0.77 17.36 -16.00
CA LYS A 157 -0.45 16.60 -15.70
C LYS A 157 -0.43 15.34 -16.55
N LEU A 158 -0.22 14.19 -15.92
CA LEU A 158 -0.22 12.90 -16.60
C LEU A 158 -1.63 12.33 -16.69
N THR A 159 -2.00 11.86 -17.87
CA THR A 159 -3.31 11.24 -18.12
C THR A 159 -3.27 9.76 -17.73
N MET A 160 -4.19 9.35 -16.86
CA MET A 160 -4.33 7.95 -16.46
C MET A 160 -5.08 7.17 -17.55
N LEU A 161 -4.67 5.93 -17.77
CA LEU A 161 -5.35 5.00 -18.65
C LEU A 161 -6.73 4.64 -18.08
N ASP A 162 -7.67 4.32 -18.98
CA ASP A 162 -9.00 3.85 -18.56
C ASP A 162 -8.91 2.52 -17.79
N GLU A 163 -9.65 2.44 -16.69
CA GLU A 163 -9.70 1.28 -15.79
C GLU A 163 -11.12 0.71 -15.72
N SER A 164 -11.93 0.92 -16.77
CA SER A 164 -13.26 0.33 -16.90
C SER A 164 -13.25 -1.20 -16.83
N ASP A 165 -12.11 -1.84 -17.09
CA ASP A 165 -11.89 -3.29 -16.91
C ASP A 165 -11.70 -3.70 -15.43
N LYS A 166 -11.72 -2.75 -14.48
CA LYS A 166 -11.63 -3.06 -13.06
C LYS A 166 -12.76 -3.99 -12.65
N ARG A 167 -12.34 -5.11 -12.08
CA ARG A 167 -13.26 -6.10 -11.58
C ARG A 167 -14.18 -5.50 -10.49
N PRO A 168 -15.50 -5.66 -10.62
CA PRO A 168 -16.43 -5.23 -9.57
C PRO A 168 -16.30 -6.11 -8.31
N PRO A 169 -16.65 -5.58 -7.13
CA PRO A 169 -16.82 -6.38 -5.92
C PRO A 169 -17.74 -7.58 -6.15
N ARG A 170 -17.39 -8.76 -5.62
CA ARG A 170 -18.21 -9.96 -5.72
C ARG A 170 -18.61 -10.51 -4.34
N PRO A 171 -19.54 -9.87 -3.61
CA PRO A 171 -20.14 -10.48 -2.42
C PRO A 171 -20.68 -11.88 -2.69
N ILE A 172 -20.60 -12.77 -1.71
CA ILE A 172 -21.15 -14.13 -1.80
C ILE A 172 -22.54 -14.23 -1.20
N SER A 173 -23.38 -15.09 -1.77
CA SER A 173 -24.68 -15.45 -1.19
C SER A 173 -24.51 -16.37 0.03
N TRP A 174 -25.60 -16.60 0.77
CA TRP A 174 -25.56 -17.56 1.87
C TRP A 174 -25.44 -19.00 1.34
N ALA A 175 -26.04 -19.31 0.19
CA ALA A 175 -25.86 -20.59 -0.48
C ALA A 175 -24.40 -20.82 -0.89
N GLU A 176 -23.74 -19.83 -1.50
CA GLU A 176 -22.31 -19.89 -1.83
C GLU A 176 -21.45 -20.05 -0.58
N GLN A 177 -21.74 -19.33 0.51
CA GLN A 177 -21.05 -19.52 1.79
C GLN A 177 -21.19 -20.95 2.32
N ARG A 178 -22.41 -21.52 2.31
CA ARG A 178 -22.68 -22.90 2.75
C ARG A 178 -21.95 -23.94 1.91
N ALA A 179 -21.78 -23.70 0.61
CA ALA A 179 -21.01 -24.58 -0.27
C ALA A 179 -19.49 -24.43 -0.09
N LEU A 180 -19.02 -23.21 0.14
CA LEU A 180 -17.60 -22.87 0.19
C LEU A 180 -16.91 -23.30 1.49
N LEU A 181 -17.49 -22.98 2.65
CA LEU A 181 -16.83 -23.16 3.94
C LEU A 181 -16.44 -24.62 4.23
N PRO A 182 -17.30 -25.64 4.01
CA PRO A 182 -16.95 -27.04 4.28
C PRO A 182 -15.81 -27.59 3.42
N LEU A 183 -15.47 -26.94 2.30
CA LEU A 183 -14.37 -27.35 1.42
C LEU A 183 -13.00 -26.86 1.91
N MET A 184 -12.96 -25.98 2.92
CA MET A 184 -11.73 -25.48 3.51
C MET A 184 -11.22 -26.38 4.64
N PRO A 185 -9.90 -26.42 4.89
CA PRO A 185 -9.38 -27.00 6.12
C PRO A 185 -9.93 -26.26 7.36
N PRO A 186 -10.12 -26.94 8.51
CA PRO A 186 -10.81 -26.37 9.68
C PRO A 186 -10.24 -25.05 10.21
N HIS A 187 -8.94 -24.80 10.05
CA HIS A 187 -8.34 -23.52 10.48
C HIS A 187 -8.71 -22.36 9.55
N LEU A 188 -8.78 -22.62 8.24
CA LEU A 188 -9.08 -21.62 7.23
C LEU A 188 -10.58 -21.34 7.17
N GLU A 189 -11.41 -22.36 7.34
CA GLU A 189 -12.87 -22.22 7.46
C GLU A 189 -13.23 -21.24 8.58
N LYS A 190 -12.68 -21.45 9.78
CA LYS A 190 -12.90 -20.57 10.94
C LYS A 190 -12.43 -19.14 10.69
N MET A 191 -11.29 -18.98 10.03
CA MET A 191 -10.75 -17.67 9.66
C MET A 191 -11.66 -16.95 8.64
N ALA A 192 -12.17 -17.68 7.64
CA ALA A 192 -13.10 -17.15 6.65
C ALA A 192 -14.44 -16.76 7.26
N LEU A 193 -15.01 -17.60 8.11
CA LEU A 193 -16.25 -17.31 8.81
C LEU A 193 -16.09 -16.12 9.77
N PHE A 194 -14.96 -16.01 10.46
CA PHE A 194 -14.66 -14.84 11.28
C PHE A 194 -14.59 -13.57 10.42
N ASN A 195 -13.95 -13.63 9.24
CA ASN A 195 -13.92 -12.48 8.33
C ASN A 195 -15.33 -12.09 7.84
N LEU A 196 -16.18 -13.07 7.53
CA LEU A 196 -17.59 -12.86 7.16
C LEU A 196 -18.47 -12.29 8.28
N ASN A 197 -17.96 -12.22 9.50
CA ASN A 197 -18.65 -11.63 10.66
C ASN A 197 -17.96 -10.38 11.22
N THR A 198 -16.85 -9.93 10.62
CA THR A 198 -16.08 -8.77 11.10
C THR A 198 -15.63 -7.83 10.00
N GLY A 199 -15.60 -8.28 8.74
CA GLY A 199 -15.24 -7.47 7.58
C GLY A 199 -13.78 -7.03 7.54
N LEU A 200 -12.88 -7.72 8.24
CA LEU A 200 -11.47 -7.34 8.32
C LEU A 200 -10.75 -7.36 6.95
N ARG A 201 -9.74 -6.50 6.81
CA ARG A 201 -8.73 -6.68 5.75
C ARG A 201 -7.81 -7.86 6.09
N GLU A 202 -7.10 -8.41 5.10
CA GLU A 202 -6.25 -9.59 5.32
C GLU A 202 -5.15 -9.34 6.35
N ASP A 203 -4.43 -8.21 6.28
CA ASP A 203 -3.32 -7.92 7.21
C ASP A 203 -3.72 -7.98 8.70
N PRO A 204 -4.75 -7.24 9.17
CA PRO A 204 -5.18 -7.36 10.57
C PRO A 204 -5.80 -8.73 10.90
N LEU A 205 -6.37 -9.44 9.91
CA LEU A 205 -6.96 -10.76 10.12
C LEU A 205 -5.88 -11.83 10.38
N VAL A 206 -4.86 -11.92 9.53
CA VAL A 206 -3.77 -12.92 9.67
C VAL A 206 -2.89 -12.62 10.89
N HIS A 207 -2.81 -11.35 11.29
CA HIS A 207 -2.05 -10.91 12.46
C HIS A 207 -2.89 -10.78 13.74
N LEU A 208 -4.18 -11.15 13.74
CA LEU A 208 -5.04 -10.98 14.92
C LEU A 208 -4.41 -11.64 16.16
N SER A 209 -4.24 -10.84 17.21
CA SER A 209 -3.46 -11.20 18.41
C SER A 209 -4.32 -11.18 19.66
N TRP A 210 -4.10 -12.13 20.56
CA TRP A 210 -4.72 -12.16 21.89
C TRP A 210 -4.37 -10.94 22.73
N HIS A 211 -3.19 -10.35 22.51
CA HIS A 211 -2.75 -9.12 23.18
C HIS A 211 -3.56 -7.88 22.79
N TRP A 212 -4.36 -7.97 21.72
CA TRP A 212 -5.23 -6.87 21.28
C TRP A 212 -6.64 -7.01 21.86
N GLU A 213 -6.95 -8.14 22.50
CA GLU A 213 -8.28 -8.43 23.01
C GLU A 213 -8.56 -7.66 24.31
N ALA A 214 -9.70 -7.00 24.34
CA ALA A 214 -10.36 -6.48 25.52
C ALA A 214 -11.73 -7.15 25.65
N ARG A 215 -12.08 -7.62 26.85
CA ARG A 215 -13.41 -8.15 27.16
C ARG A 215 -14.27 -7.02 27.71
N VAL A 216 -15.29 -6.62 26.96
CA VAL A 216 -16.14 -5.46 27.26
C VAL A 216 -17.52 -5.93 27.69
N PRO A 217 -17.98 -5.65 28.93
CA PRO A 217 -19.35 -5.88 29.31
C PRO A 217 -20.25 -4.91 28.56
N LEU A 218 -21.16 -5.43 27.74
CA LEU A 218 -22.15 -4.60 27.03
C LEU A 218 -23.47 -4.53 27.79
N ALA A 219 -23.90 -5.65 28.37
CA ALA A 219 -25.12 -5.78 29.17
C ALA A 219 -24.92 -6.82 30.28
N ASP A 220 -25.88 -6.97 31.17
CA ASP A 220 -25.88 -8.02 32.18
C ASP A 220 -25.77 -9.39 31.51
N GLY A 221 -24.73 -10.15 31.88
CA GLY A 221 -24.42 -11.46 31.31
C GLY A 221 -23.84 -11.45 29.88
N LEU A 222 -23.69 -10.29 29.24
CA LEU A 222 -23.14 -10.18 27.88
C LEU A 222 -21.76 -9.49 27.92
N ILE A 223 -20.71 -10.32 27.84
CA ILE A 223 -19.32 -9.88 27.69
C ILE A 223 -18.86 -10.15 26.27
N VAL A 224 -18.44 -9.09 25.58
CA VAL A 224 -18.00 -9.15 24.18
C VAL A 224 -16.50 -8.95 24.05
N SER A 225 -15.84 -9.83 23.31
CA SER A 225 -14.45 -9.63 22.92
C SER A 225 -14.34 -8.59 21.81
N VAL A 226 -13.52 -7.59 22.07
CA VAL A 226 -13.21 -6.48 21.18
C VAL A 226 -11.71 -6.46 20.96
N PHE A 227 -11.24 -6.35 19.72
CA PHE A 227 -9.81 -6.26 19.43
C PHE A 227 -9.40 -4.84 19.06
N VAL A 228 -8.45 -4.26 19.79
CA VAL A 228 -7.82 -2.97 19.46
C VAL A 228 -6.62 -3.21 18.56
N VAL A 229 -6.83 -3.05 17.26
CA VAL A 229 -5.84 -3.31 16.22
C VAL A 229 -4.85 -2.14 16.15
N PRO A 230 -3.55 -2.39 16.37
CA PRO A 230 -2.53 -1.35 16.33
C PRO A 230 -2.44 -0.69 14.96
N ARG A 231 -2.16 0.62 14.93
CA ARG A 231 -2.10 1.42 13.69
C ARG A 231 -1.21 0.81 12.60
N ARG A 232 -0.14 0.08 12.94
CA ARG A 232 0.77 -0.57 11.97
C ARG A 232 0.09 -1.60 11.07
N HIS A 233 -1.01 -2.21 11.54
CA HIS A 233 -1.85 -3.19 10.83
C HIS A 233 -3.09 -2.57 10.18
N VAL A 234 -3.23 -1.24 10.25
CA VAL A 234 -4.33 -0.50 9.64
C VAL A 234 -3.84 0.18 8.37
N LYS A 235 -4.62 0.11 7.28
CA LYS A 235 -4.26 0.76 6.00
C LYS A 235 -4.04 2.27 6.22
N GLY A 236 -2.88 2.76 5.76
CA GLY A 236 -2.47 4.15 5.93
C GLY A 236 -1.89 4.50 7.31
N ARG A 237 -1.91 3.56 8.27
CA ARG A 237 -1.26 3.64 9.59
C ARG A 237 -1.57 4.89 10.43
N LYS A 238 -2.69 5.56 10.15
CA LYS A 238 -3.04 6.84 10.77
C LYS A 238 -3.47 6.72 12.23
N ALA A 239 -4.23 5.67 12.56
CA ALA A 239 -4.78 5.45 13.90
C ALA A 239 -5.09 3.97 14.12
N GLU A 240 -5.29 3.61 15.38
CA GLU A 240 -5.79 2.29 15.79
C GLU A 240 -7.25 2.11 15.35
N ARG A 241 -7.69 0.86 15.29
CA ARG A 241 -9.05 0.51 14.90
C ARG A 241 -9.59 -0.63 15.74
N ILE A 242 -10.90 -0.68 15.88
CA ILE A 242 -11.57 -1.64 16.73
C ILE A 242 -12.24 -2.71 15.86
N VAL A 243 -12.15 -3.97 16.29
CA VAL A 243 -12.95 -5.09 15.78
C VAL A 243 -13.89 -5.53 16.89
N VAL A 244 -15.19 -5.49 16.64
CA VAL A 244 -16.20 -6.01 17.56
C VAL A 244 -16.61 -7.41 17.11
N CYS A 245 -16.65 -8.37 18.02
CA CYS A 245 -17.05 -9.74 17.71
C CYS A 245 -18.53 -9.95 18.00
N ASN A 246 -19.33 -10.28 16.99
CA ASN A 246 -20.67 -10.83 17.21
C ASN A 246 -20.59 -12.26 17.79
N SER A 247 -21.73 -12.89 18.07
CA SER A 247 -21.84 -14.18 18.73
C SER A 247 -21.14 -15.30 17.97
N VAL A 248 -21.14 -15.25 16.63
CA VAL A 248 -20.45 -16.21 15.77
C VAL A 248 -18.94 -16.00 15.87
N ALA A 249 -18.46 -14.76 15.73
CA ALA A 249 -17.06 -14.41 15.89
C ALA A 249 -16.52 -14.78 17.29
N GLN A 250 -17.31 -14.55 18.33
CA GLN A 250 -17.05 -14.96 19.72
C GLN A 250 -16.84 -16.47 19.83
N SER A 251 -17.77 -17.27 19.30
CA SER A 251 -17.65 -18.74 19.30
C SER A 251 -16.37 -19.20 18.60
N ILE A 252 -16.02 -18.55 17.49
CA ILE A 252 -14.79 -18.87 16.74
C ILE A 252 -13.55 -18.60 17.58
N ILE A 253 -13.40 -17.40 18.14
CA ILE A 253 -12.21 -17.06 18.93
C ILE A 253 -12.09 -17.95 20.17
N GLU A 254 -13.20 -18.24 20.86
CA GLU A 254 -13.17 -19.15 22.00
C GLU A 254 -12.67 -20.55 21.58
N SER A 255 -13.08 -21.04 20.41
CA SER A 255 -12.57 -22.31 19.85
C SER A 255 -11.09 -22.28 19.42
N GLN A 256 -10.49 -21.10 19.32
CA GLN A 256 -9.07 -20.91 19.00
C GLN A 256 -8.17 -20.78 20.23
N ARG A 257 -8.74 -20.53 21.42
CA ARG A 257 -7.95 -20.37 22.64
C ARG A 257 -7.11 -21.61 22.94
N GLY A 258 -5.92 -21.39 23.50
CA GLY A 258 -4.97 -22.44 23.85
C GLY A 258 -4.20 -23.06 22.68
N ARG A 259 -4.52 -22.72 21.41
CA ARG A 259 -3.80 -23.24 20.24
C ARG A 259 -2.44 -22.57 20.04
N HIS A 260 -2.34 -21.27 20.32
CA HIS A 260 -1.10 -20.49 20.21
C HIS A 260 -1.12 -19.35 21.24
N PRO A 261 0.02 -19.01 21.86
CA PRO A 261 0.08 -17.99 22.91
C PRO A 261 -0.32 -16.59 22.41
N ASP A 262 0.12 -16.20 21.21
CA ASP A 262 -0.07 -14.83 20.73
C ASP A 262 -1.16 -14.65 19.65
N ARG A 263 -1.29 -15.59 18.71
CA ARG A 263 -2.12 -15.42 17.50
C ARG A 263 -3.43 -16.19 17.60
N VAL A 264 -4.51 -15.57 17.14
CA VAL A 264 -5.84 -16.18 17.10
C VAL A 264 -5.92 -17.25 16.01
N PHE A 265 -5.55 -16.92 14.78
CA PHE A 265 -5.63 -17.85 13.65
C PHE A 265 -4.30 -18.54 13.38
N THR A 266 -4.31 -19.87 13.59
CA THR A 266 -3.13 -20.73 13.40
C THR A 266 -3.51 -22.04 12.73
N TYR A 267 -2.52 -22.71 12.14
CA TYR A 267 -2.68 -24.05 11.60
C TYR A 267 -1.72 -25.02 12.27
N ALA A 268 -2.15 -26.27 12.43
CA ALA A 268 -1.29 -27.34 12.94
C ALA A 268 -0.24 -27.70 11.89
N GLN A 269 1.05 -27.62 12.25
CA GLN A 269 2.13 -28.03 11.36
C GLN A 269 2.03 -29.55 11.08
N ARG A 270 2.26 -29.94 9.82
CA ARG A 270 2.31 -31.37 9.46
C ARG A 270 3.38 -32.07 10.27
N THR A 271 2.99 -33.12 10.97
CA THR A 271 3.89 -34.06 11.65
C THR A 271 4.05 -35.32 10.79
N LYS A 272 5.12 -36.09 11.02
CA LYS A 272 5.27 -37.40 10.39
C LYS A 272 4.15 -38.32 10.86
N ILE A 273 3.62 -39.15 9.96
CA ILE A 273 2.63 -40.17 10.29
C ILE A 273 3.22 -41.07 11.38
N GLY A 274 2.47 -41.26 12.48
CA GLY A 274 2.94 -42.02 13.66
C GLY A 274 3.77 -41.24 14.69
N SER A 275 4.00 -39.93 14.48
CA SER A 275 4.69 -39.10 15.48
C SER A 275 3.85 -38.93 16.75
N LYS A 276 4.44 -39.23 17.91
CA LYS A 276 3.85 -38.96 19.23
C LYS A 276 3.95 -37.47 19.65
N THR A 277 4.66 -36.66 18.88
CA THR A 277 4.84 -35.23 19.18
C THR A 277 3.57 -34.47 18.79
N LYS A 278 3.00 -33.71 19.75
CA LYS A 278 1.86 -32.82 19.47
C LYS A 278 2.23 -31.85 18.35
N ALA A 279 1.33 -31.69 17.38
CA ALA A 279 1.54 -30.78 16.26
C ALA A 279 1.67 -29.33 16.76
N LYS A 280 2.81 -28.69 16.46
CA LYS A 280 3.03 -27.28 16.79
C LYS A 280 2.13 -26.42 15.90
N HIS A 281 1.40 -25.50 16.51
CA HIS A 281 0.62 -24.51 15.78
C HIS A 281 1.51 -23.37 15.28
N ARG A 282 1.31 -22.97 14.02
CA ARG A 282 1.97 -21.81 13.42
C ARG A 282 0.95 -20.77 12.98
N PRO A 283 1.28 -19.46 13.07
CA PRO A 283 0.42 -18.40 12.54
C PRO A 283 0.14 -18.58 11.04
N VAL A 284 -1.09 -18.29 10.62
CA VAL A 284 -1.42 -18.20 9.20
C VAL A 284 -0.76 -16.93 8.63
N GLY A 285 0.03 -17.07 7.56
CA GLY A 285 0.71 -15.93 6.93
C GLY A 285 -0.10 -15.21 5.85
N SER A 286 -0.98 -15.95 5.15
CA SER A 286 -1.92 -15.40 4.16
C SER A 286 -3.15 -16.29 4.08
N MET A 287 -4.30 -15.65 3.91
CA MET A 287 -5.56 -16.31 3.67
C MET A 287 -5.70 -16.76 2.22
N ASN A 288 -5.15 -16.03 1.25
CA ASN A 288 -5.13 -16.40 -0.17
C ASN A 288 -4.08 -17.48 -0.50
N ASN A 289 -4.03 -18.54 0.29
CA ASN A 289 -3.12 -19.67 0.10
C ASN A 289 -3.72 -20.75 -0.83
N THR A 290 -2.94 -21.79 -1.14
CA THR A 290 -3.37 -22.89 -2.01
C THR A 290 -4.65 -23.58 -1.53
N ALA A 291 -4.89 -23.68 -0.21
CA ALA A 291 -6.11 -24.29 0.31
C ALA A 291 -7.36 -23.42 0.03
N TRP A 292 -7.26 -22.10 0.20
CA TRP A 292 -8.30 -21.16 -0.22
C TRP A 292 -8.60 -21.28 -1.72
N GLN A 293 -7.55 -21.29 -2.54
CA GLN A 293 -7.67 -21.37 -3.99
C GLN A 293 -8.31 -22.68 -4.45
N ASN A 294 -7.98 -23.81 -3.81
CA ASN A 294 -8.59 -25.09 -4.11
C ASN A 294 -10.05 -25.16 -3.66
N ALA A 295 -10.37 -24.65 -2.47
CA ALA A 295 -11.73 -24.66 -1.93
C ALA A 295 -12.68 -23.83 -2.81
N ARG A 296 -12.31 -22.61 -3.16
CA ARG A 296 -13.14 -21.75 -4.02
C ARG A 296 -13.33 -22.32 -5.43
N SER A 297 -12.31 -22.93 -6.02
CA SER A 297 -12.45 -23.58 -7.33
C SER A 297 -13.41 -24.77 -7.27
N LYS A 298 -13.32 -25.61 -6.23
CA LYS A 298 -14.26 -26.72 -6.01
C LYS A 298 -15.70 -26.26 -5.75
N ALA A 299 -15.87 -25.09 -5.15
CA ALA A 299 -17.18 -24.48 -4.93
C ALA A 299 -17.78 -23.82 -6.20
N GLY A 300 -17.09 -23.82 -7.34
CA GLY A 300 -17.50 -23.07 -8.53
C GLY A 300 -17.27 -21.56 -8.41
N LEU A 301 -16.47 -21.12 -7.45
CA LEU A 301 -16.15 -19.73 -7.11
C LEU A 301 -14.69 -19.39 -7.46
N GLY A 302 -14.20 -19.89 -8.60
CA GLY A 302 -12.79 -19.82 -9.03
C GLY A 302 -12.23 -18.41 -9.22
N ASP A 303 -13.07 -17.39 -9.17
CA ASP A 303 -12.73 -15.99 -9.23
C ASP A 303 -12.94 -15.27 -7.89
N LEU A 304 -13.54 -15.87 -6.86
CA LEU A 304 -13.72 -15.21 -5.55
C LEU A 304 -12.37 -14.80 -4.94
N HIS A 305 -12.25 -13.55 -4.49
CA HIS A 305 -11.08 -13.03 -3.76
C HIS A 305 -11.35 -12.95 -2.26
N VAL A 306 -10.31 -13.00 -1.44
CA VAL A 306 -10.45 -12.85 0.02
C VAL A 306 -11.13 -11.53 0.39
N HIS A 307 -10.83 -10.44 -0.33
CA HIS A 307 -11.43 -9.12 -0.08
C HIS A 307 -12.94 -9.08 -0.35
N ASP A 308 -13.47 -10.02 -1.14
CA ASP A 308 -14.91 -10.12 -1.40
C ASP A 308 -15.69 -10.57 -0.15
N LEU A 309 -15.07 -11.27 0.80
CA LEU A 309 -15.70 -11.60 2.08
C LEU A 309 -16.04 -10.34 2.87
N ARG A 310 -15.14 -9.35 2.83
CA ARG A 310 -15.38 -8.04 3.40
C ARG A 310 -16.45 -7.25 2.63
N HIS A 311 -16.46 -7.33 1.30
CA HIS A 311 -17.57 -6.77 0.52
C HIS A 311 -18.91 -7.43 0.87
N THR A 312 -18.90 -8.72 1.18
CA THR A 312 -20.07 -9.47 1.67
C THR A 312 -20.58 -8.90 2.98
N VAL A 313 -19.70 -8.60 3.94
CA VAL A 313 -20.10 -7.93 5.20
C VAL A 313 -20.74 -6.58 4.93
N GLY A 314 -20.13 -5.73 4.10
CA GLY A 314 -20.72 -4.43 3.77
C GLY A 314 -22.09 -4.53 3.09
N MET A 315 -22.24 -5.51 2.20
CA MET A 315 -23.53 -5.78 1.55
C MET A 315 -24.58 -6.24 2.56
N ARG A 316 -24.25 -7.20 3.43
CA ARG A 316 -25.19 -7.72 4.44
C ARG A 316 -25.60 -6.65 5.44
N LEU A 317 -24.68 -5.80 5.88
CA LEU A 317 -25.01 -4.68 6.77
C LEU A 317 -25.97 -3.70 6.09
N ARG A 318 -25.75 -3.42 4.80
CA ARG A 318 -26.65 -2.55 4.02
C ARG A 318 -28.04 -3.18 3.87
N ASP A 319 -28.10 -4.47 3.54
CA ASP A 319 -29.35 -5.22 3.39
C ASP A 319 -30.13 -5.30 4.72
N ALA A 320 -29.42 -5.42 5.84
CA ALA A 320 -29.97 -5.36 7.19
C ALA A 320 -30.36 -3.94 7.66
N GLY A 321 -30.26 -2.92 6.80
CA GLY A 321 -30.67 -1.55 7.12
C GLY A 321 -29.73 -0.80 8.08
N VAL A 322 -28.50 -1.29 8.30
CA VAL A 322 -27.53 -0.65 9.19
C VAL A 322 -27.14 0.72 8.64
N ALA A 323 -27.03 1.74 9.51
CA ALA A 323 -26.71 3.09 9.08
C ALA A 323 -25.32 3.17 8.39
N PRO A 324 -25.15 3.97 7.32
CA PRO A 324 -23.88 4.06 6.58
C PRO A 324 -22.66 4.41 7.44
N ARG A 325 -22.87 5.20 8.50
CA ARG A 325 -21.82 5.56 9.45
C ARG A 325 -21.31 4.35 10.24
N THR A 326 -22.23 3.54 10.76
CA THR A 326 -21.92 2.30 11.49
C THR A 326 -21.23 1.30 10.55
N GLN A 327 -21.68 1.22 9.28
CA GLN A 327 -20.99 0.42 8.25
C GLN A 327 -19.56 0.90 8.01
N ASP A 328 -19.35 2.21 7.87
CA ASP A 328 -18.03 2.81 7.69
C ASP A 328 -17.13 2.55 8.90
N GLU A 329 -17.67 2.59 10.12
CA GLU A 329 -16.91 2.29 11.34
C GLU A 329 -16.56 0.80 11.44
N ILE A 330 -17.49 -0.14 11.16
CA ILE A 330 -17.20 -1.58 11.11
C ILE A 330 -16.12 -1.88 10.06
N LEU A 331 -16.23 -1.25 8.90
CA LEU A 331 -15.33 -1.48 7.78
C LEU A 331 -14.06 -0.60 7.86
N TRP A 332 -13.94 0.34 8.79
CA TRP A 332 -12.82 1.30 8.83
C TRP A 332 -12.68 2.10 7.52
N HIS A 333 -13.79 2.59 6.97
CA HIS A 333 -13.79 3.54 5.88
C HIS A 333 -13.66 4.97 6.45
N SER A 334 -12.57 5.64 6.11
CA SER A 334 -12.39 7.05 6.46
C SER A 334 -13.07 7.92 5.40
N LYS A 335 -14.01 8.80 5.80
CA LYS A 335 -14.46 9.91 4.95
C LYS A 335 -13.64 11.16 5.25
N ALA A 336 -13.16 11.83 4.20
CA ALA A 336 -12.55 13.15 4.31
C ALA A 336 -13.68 14.19 4.37
N GLY A 337 -14.08 14.58 5.57
CA GLY A 337 -15.16 15.55 5.80
C GLY A 337 -15.40 15.71 7.30
N MET A 338 -15.05 16.88 7.82
CA MET A 338 -14.97 17.19 9.24
C MET A 338 -16.36 17.57 9.82
N THR A 339 -16.93 16.73 10.68
CA THR A 339 -17.89 17.06 11.77
C THR A 339 -18.19 15.80 12.60
N ASN A 340 -17.23 15.31 13.40
CA ASN A 340 -17.38 14.02 14.10
C ASN A 340 -17.01 14.05 15.59
N HIS A 341 -17.13 15.20 16.27
CA HIS A 341 -16.77 15.27 17.69
C HIS A 341 -17.79 14.60 18.63
N TYR A 342 -19.01 14.26 18.17
CA TYR A 342 -20.07 13.72 19.04
C TYR A 342 -20.67 12.36 18.63
N ALA A 343 -20.20 11.73 17.55
CA ALA A 343 -20.83 10.51 17.02
C ALA A 343 -19.81 9.37 16.81
N ILE A 344 -18.95 9.16 17.81
CA ILE A 344 -18.16 7.92 17.84
C ILE A 344 -19.17 6.79 18.03
N ALA A 345 -19.21 5.83 17.10
CA ALA A 345 -20.13 4.70 17.22
C ALA A 345 -19.82 3.92 18.50
N MET A 346 -20.87 3.55 19.23
CA MET A 346 -20.70 2.84 20.49
C MET A 346 -20.40 1.37 20.22
N VAL A 347 -19.60 0.71 21.07
CA VAL A 347 -19.28 -0.73 20.91
C VAL A 347 -20.55 -1.58 20.81
N ARG A 348 -21.58 -1.22 21.59
CA ARG A 348 -22.91 -1.83 21.54
C ARG A 348 -23.58 -1.70 20.17
N GLU A 349 -23.55 -0.51 19.57
CA GLU A 349 -24.12 -0.26 18.26
C GLU A 349 -23.45 -1.12 17.18
N LEU A 350 -22.12 -1.21 17.21
CA LEU A 350 -21.35 -2.06 16.29
C LEU A 350 -21.64 -3.55 16.50
N TYR A 351 -21.76 -3.99 17.76
CA TYR A 351 -22.12 -5.36 18.10
C TYR A 351 -23.51 -5.71 17.56
N GLU A 352 -24.53 -4.91 17.88
CA GLU A 352 -25.91 -5.12 17.45
C GLU A 352 -26.03 -5.12 15.92
N ALA A 353 -25.31 -4.23 15.22
CA ALA A 353 -25.26 -4.22 13.76
C ALA A 353 -24.64 -5.51 13.17
N LEU A 354 -23.57 -6.02 13.78
CA LEU A 354 -22.93 -7.28 13.34
C LEU A 354 -23.76 -8.52 13.71
N GLU A 355 -24.57 -8.46 14.76
CA GLU A 355 -25.51 -9.53 15.13
C GLU A 355 -26.58 -9.73 14.05
N LEU A 356 -27.04 -8.66 13.40
CA LEU A 356 -28.05 -8.74 12.33
C LEU A 356 -27.60 -9.57 11.13
N ILE A 357 -26.29 -9.71 10.90
CA ILE A 357 -25.72 -10.37 9.71
C ILE A 357 -25.15 -11.76 10.00
N LYS A 358 -25.42 -12.35 11.17
CA LYS A 358 -24.86 -13.65 11.57
C LYS A 358 -25.50 -14.84 10.86
N GLN A 359 -26.71 -14.66 10.34
CA GLN A 359 -27.50 -15.69 9.65
C GLN A 359 -28.37 -15.05 8.56
N PRO A 360 -28.90 -15.83 7.60
CA PRO A 360 -29.87 -15.33 6.62
C PRO A 360 -31.12 -14.78 7.33
N GLY A 361 -31.65 -13.66 6.83
CA GLY A 361 -32.94 -13.13 7.28
C GLY A 361 -34.12 -13.97 6.77
N GLU A 362 -35.30 -13.77 7.34
CA GLU A 362 -36.53 -14.51 7.00
C GLU A 362 -36.95 -14.31 5.53
N ALA A 363 -36.55 -13.21 4.89
CA ALA A 363 -36.87 -12.86 3.51
C ALA A 363 -36.06 -13.64 2.44
N GLY A 364 -35.10 -14.50 2.84
CA GLY A 364 -34.25 -15.26 1.91
C GLY A 364 -33.04 -14.48 1.38
N ASP A 365 -32.33 -15.04 0.39
CA ASP A 365 -31.11 -14.45 -0.16
C ASP A 365 -31.45 -13.27 -1.10
N SER A 366 -31.18 -12.03 -0.68
CA SER A 366 -31.18 -10.86 -1.57
C SER A 366 -30.05 -11.00 -2.60
N ALA A 367 -30.41 -11.19 -3.87
CA ALA A 367 -29.43 -11.25 -4.96
C ALA A 367 -28.82 -9.87 -5.26
N ASN A 368 -27.50 -9.75 -5.17
CA ASN A 368 -26.79 -8.53 -5.56
C ASN A 368 -26.91 -8.29 -7.07
N LEU A 369 -27.38 -7.12 -7.50
CA LEU A 369 -27.50 -6.74 -8.91
C LEU A 369 -26.21 -6.97 -9.71
N LEU A 370 -25.04 -6.66 -9.13
CA LEU A 370 -23.74 -6.88 -9.78
C LEU A 370 -23.40 -8.37 -9.91
N ALA A 371 -23.78 -9.19 -8.92
CA ALA A 371 -23.62 -10.63 -8.99
C ALA A 371 -24.57 -11.25 -10.03
N LEU A 372 -25.80 -10.73 -10.14
CA LEU A 372 -26.79 -11.16 -11.12
C LEU A 372 -26.36 -10.84 -12.56
N VAL A 373 -26.02 -9.57 -12.84
CA VAL A 373 -25.52 -9.14 -14.17
C VAL A 373 -24.35 -10.01 -14.62
N ARG A 374 -23.44 -10.35 -13.70
CA ARG A 374 -22.30 -11.19 -14.02
C ARG A 374 -22.67 -12.66 -14.22
N SER A 375 -23.56 -13.23 -13.42
CA SER A 375 -24.02 -14.61 -13.61
C SER A 375 -24.60 -14.79 -15.02
N ILE A 376 -25.33 -13.78 -15.50
CA ILE A 376 -25.87 -13.71 -16.86
C ILE A 376 -24.72 -13.59 -17.88
N GLN A 377 -23.75 -12.70 -17.66
CA GLN A 377 -22.59 -12.56 -18.55
C GLN A 377 -21.71 -13.83 -18.61
N MET A 378 -21.50 -14.51 -17.49
CA MET A 378 -20.73 -15.76 -17.43
C MET A 378 -21.45 -16.93 -18.12
N GLN A 379 -22.79 -16.95 -18.08
CA GLN A 379 -23.58 -17.90 -18.87
C GLN A 379 -23.56 -17.58 -20.36
N GLN A 380 -23.39 -16.32 -20.75
CA GLN A 380 -23.36 -15.86 -22.14
C GLN A 380 -21.98 -15.98 -22.82
N VAL A 381 -20.89 -16.16 -22.08
CA VAL A 381 -19.58 -16.47 -22.67
C VAL A 381 -19.51 -17.99 -22.91
N PRO A 382 -19.61 -18.48 -24.15
CA PRO A 382 -19.42 -19.90 -24.39
C PRO A 382 -17.99 -20.24 -24.00
N GLN A 383 -17.86 -21.26 -23.17
CA GLN A 383 -16.61 -21.87 -22.77
C GLN A 383 -15.94 -22.47 -24.03
N LYS A 384 -15.30 -21.63 -24.86
CA LYS A 384 -14.42 -22.10 -25.94
C LYS A 384 -13.14 -22.56 -25.27
N SER A 385 -13.12 -23.83 -24.91
CA SER A 385 -11.92 -24.59 -24.56
C SER A 385 -10.92 -24.52 -25.73
N PRO A 386 -9.71 -23.98 -25.56
CA PRO A 386 -8.66 -24.10 -26.57
C PRO A 386 -7.82 -25.33 -26.23
N SER A 387 -8.20 -26.51 -26.72
CA SER A 387 -7.29 -27.66 -26.80
C SER A 387 -7.81 -28.78 -27.70
N GLU A 388 -8.01 -28.49 -28.99
CA GLU A 388 -7.93 -29.50 -30.06
C GLU A 388 -7.12 -28.93 -31.22
N ARG A 389 -5.80 -28.82 -31.05
CA ARG A 389 -4.85 -28.82 -32.16
C ARG A 389 -3.57 -29.52 -31.72
N LYS A 390 -3.58 -30.85 -31.85
CA LYS A 390 -2.40 -31.67 -32.16
C LYS A 390 -2.87 -33.05 -32.60
N ALA A 391 -3.16 -33.17 -33.90
CA ALA A 391 -3.05 -34.42 -34.65
C ALA A 391 -3.04 -34.06 -36.15
N ALA A 392 -2.02 -34.57 -36.85
CA ALA A 392 -1.69 -34.46 -38.28
C ALA A 392 -1.21 -33.09 -38.78
#